data_AF-A0A7W6ZT92-F1
#
_entry.id   AF-A0A7W6ZT92-F1
#
_cell.length_a   1.000
_cell.length_b   1.000
_cell.length_c   1.000
_cell.angle_alpha   90.00
_cell.angle_beta   90.00
_cell.angle_gamma   90.00
#
_symmetry.space_group_name_H-M   'P 1'
#
loop_
_entity.id
_entity.type
_entity.pdbx_description
1 polymer ?
#
loop_
_entity_poly.entity_id
_entity_poly.type
_entity_poly.pdbx_seq_one_letter_code
_entity_poly.pdbx_strand_id
1 'polypeptide(L)'
;MVSKFSSRRPLDEGEEAEIQKIIASDPDAPEATDEQLAQAKPFAEAFPDLMESIKRARGRPKMAAPKVAVTLRVDPDVLERFQSKGKNWRSDMTQALRKAVGLT
;
A
#
# COMPACT_ATOMS: atom_id res chain seq x y z
N MET A 1 -17.13 -6.58 -19.09
CA MET A 1 -17.00 -5.57 -20.15
C MET A 1 -15.59 -5.68 -20.71
N VAL A 2 -15.41 -5.90 -22.01
CA VAL A 2 -14.07 -5.91 -22.62
C VAL A 2 -13.64 -4.45 -22.74
N SER A 3 -12.54 -4.08 -22.11
CA SER A 3 -11.97 -2.74 -22.25
C SER A 3 -11.44 -2.58 -23.66
N LYS A 4 -11.97 -1.61 -24.42
CA LYS A 4 -11.56 -1.34 -25.81
C LYS A 4 -10.06 -1.09 -25.89
N PHE A 5 -9.55 -0.22 -25.03
CA PHE A 5 -8.12 -0.02 -24.81
C PHE A 5 -7.64 -0.92 -23.67
N SER A 6 -6.63 -1.75 -23.91
CA SER A 6 -6.09 -2.68 -22.91
C SER A 6 -4.60 -2.44 -22.70
N SER A 7 -4.19 -2.22 -21.46
CA SER A 7 -2.76 -2.08 -21.10
C SER A 7 -1.93 -3.36 -21.22
N ARG A 8 -2.57 -4.50 -21.53
CA ARG A 8 -1.90 -5.81 -21.65
C ARG A 8 -1.24 -6.04 -23.02
N ARG A 9 -1.48 -5.16 -24.00
CA ARG A 9 -0.89 -5.20 -25.34
C ARG A 9 -0.58 -3.78 -25.83
N PRO A 10 0.34 -3.58 -26.79
CA PRO A 10 0.51 -2.28 -27.43
C PRO A 10 -0.76 -1.87 -28.20
N LEU A 11 -0.95 -0.55 -28.31
CA LEU A 11 -1.97 0.06 -29.15
C LEU A 11 -1.59 -0.09 -30.62
N ASP A 12 -2.57 -0.31 -31.49
CA ASP A 12 -2.37 -0.16 -32.93
C ASP A 12 -2.47 1.31 -33.37
N GLU A 13 -2.02 1.62 -34.59
CA GLU A 13 -2.02 2.98 -35.13
C GLU A 13 -3.42 3.60 -35.19
N GLY A 14 -4.46 2.79 -35.44
CA GLY A 14 -5.84 3.26 -35.50
C GLY A 14 -6.39 3.59 -34.11
N GLU A 15 -6.06 2.76 -33.12
CA GLU A 15 -6.39 3.00 -31.71
C GLU A 15 -5.70 4.25 -31.16
N GLU A 16 -4.41 4.45 -31.48
CA GLU A 16 -3.67 5.66 -31.12
C GLU A 16 -4.31 6.91 -31.75
N ALA A 17 -4.61 6.88 -33.05
CA ALA A 17 -5.26 8.00 -33.74
C ALA A 17 -6.66 8.31 -33.19
N GLU A 18 -7.40 7.32 -32.71
CA GLU A 18 -8.68 7.53 -32.04
C GLU A 18 -8.51 8.23 -30.68
N ILE A 19 -7.54 7.79 -29.87
CA ILE A 19 -7.20 8.43 -28.58
C ILE A 19 -6.80 9.88 -28.78
N GLN A 20 -5.95 10.17 -29.76
CA GLN A 20 -5.49 11.54 -30.07
C GLN A 20 -6.65 12.46 -30.45
N LYS A 21 -7.63 11.97 -31.22
CA LYS A 21 -8.85 12.75 -31.54
C LYS A 21 -9.69 13.06 -30.31
N ILE A 22 -9.79 12.11 -29.38
CA ILE A 22 -10.54 12.29 -28.14
C ILE A 22 -9.85 13.35 -27.26
N ILE A 23 -8.52 13.27 -27.11
CA ILE A 23 -7.73 14.28 -26.38
C ILE A 23 -7.93 15.67 -26.99
N ALA A 24 -7.76 15.80 -28.31
CA ALA A 24 -7.91 17.07 -29.01
C ALA A 24 -9.33 17.65 -28.98
N SER A 25 -10.34 16.84 -28.67
CA SER A 25 -11.73 17.29 -28.58
C SER A 25 -12.09 17.94 -27.25
N ASP A 26 -11.22 17.85 -26.23
CA ASP A 26 -11.44 18.44 -24.91
C ASP A 26 -10.81 19.85 -24.82
N PRO A 27 -11.61 20.93 -24.92
CA PRO A 27 -11.08 22.30 -24.85
C PRO A 27 -10.59 22.68 -23.44
N ASP A 28 -11.00 21.97 -22.38
CA ASP A 28 -10.61 22.27 -21.00
C ASP A 28 -9.27 21.61 -20.62
N ALA A 29 -8.81 20.64 -21.42
CA ALA A 29 -7.56 19.92 -21.21
C ALA A 29 -6.70 19.86 -22.49
N PRO A 30 -6.28 21.03 -23.05
CA PRO A 30 -5.40 21.04 -24.21
C PRO A 30 -4.04 20.41 -23.88
N GLU A 31 -3.37 19.88 -24.89
CA GLU A 31 -1.99 19.40 -24.73
C GLU A 31 -1.05 20.53 -24.31
N ALA A 32 -0.15 20.22 -23.38
CA ALA A 32 0.84 21.17 -22.91
C ALA A 32 1.86 21.47 -24.01
N THR A 33 2.15 22.74 -24.24
CA THR A 33 3.19 23.15 -25.18
C THR A 33 4.59 22.94 -24.60
N ASP A 34 5.62 22.85 -25.46
CA ASP A 34 7.02 22.73 -25.02
C ASP A 34 7.44 23.88 -24.08
N GLU A 35 6.94 25.10 -24.35
CA GLU A 35 7.21 26.27 -23.51
C GLU A 35 6.55 26.17 -22.13
N GLN A 36 5.36 25.56 -22.03
CA GLN A 36 4.69 25.30 -20.77
C GLN A 36 5.39 24.19 -19.99
N LEU A 37 5.83 23.13 -20.66
CA LEU A 37 6.61 22.05 -20.07
C LEU A 37 7.96 22.52 -19.55
N ALA A 38 8.63 23.43 -20.26
CA ALA A 38 9.89 24.03 -19.83
C ALA A 38 9.76 24.82 -18.51
N GLN A 39 8.56 25.27 -18.16
CA GLN A 39 8.25 25.98 -16.91
C GLN A 39 7.80 25.04 -15.78
N ALA A 40 7.68 23.73 -16.04
CA ALA A 40 7.26 22.76 -15.03
C ALA A 40 8.26 22.72 -13.86
N LYS A 41 7.71 22.65 -12.65
CA LYS A 41 8.49 22.55 -11.41
C LYS A 41 8.25 21.20 -10.73
N PRO A 42 9.23 20.68 -9.99
CA PRO A 42 9.01 19.53 -9.12
C PRO A 42 7.81 19.77 -8.19
N PHE A 43 6.99 18.75 -7.94
CA PHE A 43 5.81 18.84 -7.09
C PHE A 43 6.12 19.42 -5.69
N ALA A 44 7.28 19.06 -5.12
CA ALA A 44 7.72 19.57 -3.83
C ALA A 44 8.01 21.08 -3.82
N GLU A 45 8.39 21.66 -4.96
CA GLU A 45 8.61 23.10 -5.10
C GLU A 45 7.31 23.84 -5.39
N ALA A 46 6.42 23.24 -6.19
CA ALA A 46 5.12 23.82 -6.51
C ALA A 46 4.14 23.80 -5.32
N PHE A 47 4.20 22.76 -4.48
CA PHE A 47 3.27 22.53 -3.37
C PHE A 47 4.00 22.09 -2.09
N PRO A 48 4.80 22.97 -1.46
CA PRO A 48 5.64 22.61 -0.31
C PRO A 48 4.84 22.10 0.89
N ASP A 49 3.75 22.77 1.26
CA ASP A 49 2.92 22.39 2.42
C ASP A 49 2.24 21.02 2.22
N LEU A 50 1.79 20.76 1.00
CA LEU A 50 1.16 19.48 0.65
C LEU A 50 2.20 18.35 0.67
N MET A 51 3.41 18.60 0.14
CA MET A 51 4.52 17.65 0.24
C MET A 51 4.85 17.30 1.70
N GLU A 52 4.87 18.30 2.59
CA GLU A 52 5.14 18.08 4.01
C GLU A 52 4.04 17.25 4.69
N SER A 53 2.77 17.51 4.39
CA SER A 53 1.65 16.74 4.93
C SER A 53 1.65 15.28 4.47
N ILE A 54 2.01 15.01 3.20
CA ILE A 54 2.14 13.66 2.64
C ILE A 54 3.33 12.92 3.28
N LYS A 55 4.48 13.59 3.47
CA LYS A 55 5.67 12.98 4.12
C LYS A 55 5.36 12.47 5.53
N ARG A 56 4.46 13.15 6.26
CA ARG A 56 4.06 12.78 7.62
C ARG A 56 3.14 11.55 7.71
N ALA A 57 2.57 11.08 6.59
CA ALA A 57 1.40 10.21 6.60
C ALA A 57 1.58 8.79 6.00
N ARG A 58 2.76 8.16 6.08
CA ARG A 58 2.84 6.72 5.77
C ARG A 58 2.61 5.85 7.02
N GLY A 59 1.35 5.41 7.17
CA GLY A 59 0.97 4.25 8.00
C GLY A 59 0.74 4.54 9.48
N ARG A 60 0.30 3.50 10.22
CA ARG A 60 0.19 3.54 11.68
C ARG A 60 1.57 3.89 12.27
N PRO A 61 1.64 4.75 13.32
CA PRO A 61 2.89 5.01 14.02
C PRO A 61 3.61 3.71 14.37
N LYS A 62 4.93 3.68 14.11
CA LYS A 62 5.75 2.50 14.37
C LYS A 62 5.66 2.15 15.86
N MET A 63 5.20 0.95 16.19
CA MET A 63 5.24 0.44 17.56
C MET A 63 6.72 0.28 17.98
N ALA A 64 7.07 0.71 19.19
CA ALA A 64 8.44 0.63 19.70
C ALA A 64 8.96 -0.82 19.79
N ALA A 65 8.09 -1.77 20.16
CA ALA A 65 8.40 -3.20 20.24
C ALA A 65 7.22 -4.02 19.68
N PRO A 66 7.13 -4.21 18.35
CA PRO A 66 6.08 -5.04 17.76
C PRO A 66 6.29 -6.52 18.10
N LYS A 67 5.20 -7.29 18.15
CA LYS A 67 5.28 -8.75 18.25
C LYS A 67 5.97 -9.30 16.99
N VAL A 68 6.92 -10.21 17.17
CA VAL A 68 7.59 -10.90 16.06
C VAL A 68 6.78 -12.13 15.67
N ALA A 69 6.41 -12.24 14.39
CA ALA A 69 5.78 -13.45 13.87
C ALA A 69 6.86 -14.50 13.62
N VAL A 70 6.73 -15.68 14.26
CA VAL A 70 7.63 -16.82 14.08
C VAL A 70 6.82 -18.05 13.71
N THR A 71 7.40 -18.93 12.88
CA THR A 71 6.84 -20.25 12.61
C THR A 71 7.37 -21.23 13.64
N LEU A 72 6.53 -21.65 14.58
CA LEU A 72 6.86 -22.61 15.64
C LEU A 72 5.97 -23.85 15.50
N ARG A 73 6.58 -25.05 15.55
CA ARG A 73 5.84 -26.31 15.71
C ARG A 73 5.65 -26.56 17.20
N VAL A 74 4.41 -26.86 17.59
CA VAL A 74 4.00 -27.12 18.97
C VAL A 74 3.34 -28.48 18.98
N ASP A 75 3.57 -29.25 20.05
CA ASP A 75 2.92 -30.55 20.20
C ASP A 75 1.38 -30.41 20.23
N PRO A 76 0.63 -31.32 19.59
CA PRO A 76 -0.81 -31.18 19.43
C PRO A 76 -1.59 -31.05 20.75
N ASP A 77 -1.18 -31.80 21.78
CA ASP A 77 -1.80 -31.83 23.11
C ASP A 77 -1.61 -30.49 23.85
N VAL A 78 -0.43 -29.89 23.73
CA VAL A 78 -0.15 -28.56 24.28
C VAL A 78 -1.03 -27.52 23.61
N LEU A 79 -1.13 -27.55 22.29
CA LEU A 79 -1.94 -26.62 21.52
C LEU A 79 -3.43 -26.76 21.87
N GLU A 80 -3.94 -27.99 21.93
CA GLU A 80 -5.33 -28.29 22.30
C GLU A 80 -5.66 -27.77 23.71
N ARG A 81 -4.76 -27.99 24.67
CA ARG A 81 -4.93 -27.52 26.05
C ARG A 81 -4.97 -26.00 26.17
N PHE A 82 -4.28 -25.27 25.30
CA PHE A 82 -4.45 -23.82 25.24
C PHE A 82 -5.76 -23.45 24.56
N GLN A 83 -6.08 -24.02 23.40
CA GLN A 83 -7.32 -23.70 22.66
C GLN A 83 -8.59 -23.91 23.49
N SER A 84 -8.62 -24.94 24.34
CA SER A 84 -9.76 -25.21 25.23
C SER A 84 -10.01 -24.13 26.29
N LYS A 85 -9.05 -23.23 26.56
CA LYS A 85 -9.22 -22.07 27.45
C LYS A 85 -10.06 -20.94 26.83
N GLY A 86 -10.39 -21.04 25.56
CA GLY A 86 -11.30 -20.12 24.86
C GLY A 86 -10.60 -19.10 23.98
N LYS A 87 -11.32 -18.01 23.64
CA LYS A 87 -10.96 -17.05 22.58
C LYS A 87 -9.55 -16.43 22.72
N ASN A 88 -9.03 -16.33 23.94
CA ASN A 88 -7.78 -15.66 24.27
C ASN A 88 -6.57 -16.61 24.40
N TRP A 89 -6.70 -17.87 24.00
CA TRP A 89 -5.66 -18.89 24.22
C TRP A 89 -4.25 -18.52 23.72
N ARG A 90 -4.14 -17.74 22.63
CA ARG A 90 -2.83 -17.27 22.11
C ARG A 90 -2.17 -16.25 23.03
N SER A 91 -2.98 -15.40 23.69
CA SER A 91 -2.49 -14.45 24.69
C SER A 91 -2.04 -15.18 25.95
N ASP A 92 -2.80 -16.18 26.40
CA ASP A 92 -2.44 -17.02 27.55
C ASP A 92 -1.15 -17.82 27.28
N MET A 93 -1.01 -18.35 26.07
CA MET A 93 0.22 -19.01 25.61
C MET A 93 1.40 -18.04 25.61
N THR A 94 1.20 -16.81 25.13
CA THR A 94 2.24 -15.76 25.18
C THR A 94 2.65 -15.46 26.63
N GLN A 95 1.70 -15.38 27.56
CA GLN A 95 1.98 -15.14 28.98
C GLN A 95 2.75 -16.32 29.60
N ALA A 96 2.42 -17.56 29.23
CA ALA A 96 3.16 -18.73 29.68
C ALA A 96 4.61 -18.72 29.18
N LEU A 97 4.83 -18.37 27.91
CA LEU A 97 6.17 -18.22 27.34
C LEU A 97 6.97 -17.13 28.06
N ARG A 98 6.35 -15.96 28.30
CA ARG A 98 6.96 -14.87 29.07
C ARG A 98 7.42 -15.33 30.46
N LYS A 99 6.54 -16.00 31.22
CA LYS A 99 6.86 -16.56 32.54
C LYS A 99 8.00 -17.58 32.49
N ALA A 100 8.01 -18.47 31.49
CA ALA A 100 9.04 -19.49 31.33
C ALA A 100 10.45 -18.91 31.11
N VAL A 101 10.54 -17.70 30.55
CA VAL A 101 11.81 -16.99 30.33
C VAL A 101 12.05 -15.86 31.36
N GLY A 102 11.26 -15.81 32.44
CA GLY A 102 11.44 -14.82 33.52
C GLY A 102 10.98 -13.40 33.19
N LEU A 103 10.20 -13.22 32.11
CA LEU A 103 9.55 -11.95 31.78
C LEU A 103 8.15 -11.98 32.42
N THR A 104 7.88 -11.21 33.46
CA THR A 104 6.48 -10.97 33.91
C THR A 104 5.81 -9.92 33.04
#